data_AF-A0A1J6INM9-F1
#
_entry.id   AF-A0A1J6INM9-F1
#
_cell.length_a   1.000
_cell.length_b   1.000
_cell.length_c   1.000
_cell.angle_alpha   90.00
_cell.angle_beta   90.00
_cell.angle_gamma   90.00
#
_symmetry.space_group_name_H-M   'P 1'
#
loop_
_entity.id
_entity.type
_entity.pdbx_description
1 polymer ?
#
loop_
_entity_poly.entity_id
_entity_poly.type
_entity_poly.pdbx_seq_one_letter_code
_entity_poly.pdbx_strand_id
1 'polypeptide(L)'
;PIFICWELWKNRCAIRYGHKRTSVSRIRHDVLFHLKIFIKKNGVAVDMNWTWHQLYSIWWGWPPDGWIKINTDGSSNRTMKTTGIGGVVRNRNGERIMAFSKALQFCINNQSEVQAALHALQWCKNNNIHNVILEMDSLMVVNIIK
;
A
#
# COMPACT_ATOMS: atom_id res chain seq x y z
N PRO A 1 8.29 -5.03 -4.32
CA PRO A 1 6.87 -4.89 -3.89
C PRO A 1 5.84 -5.41 -4.90
N ILE A 2 5.93 -5.05 -6.19
CA ILE A 2 4.89 -5.34 -7.20
C ILE A 2 4.52 -6.83 -7.31
N PHE A 3 5.51 -7.74 -7.36
CA PHE A 3 5.24 -9.19 -7.43
C PHE A 3 4.58 -9.72 -6.16
N ILE A 4 4.96 -9.21 -4.98
CA ILE A 4 4.30 -9.58 -3.71
C ILE A 4 2.84 -9.14 -3.72
N CYS A 5 2.58 -7.87 -4.05
CA CYS A 5 1.23 -7.33 -4.13
C CYS A 5 0.39 -8.09 -5.16
N TRP A 6 0.96 -8.41 -6.32
CA TRP A 6 0.31 -9.16 -7.37
C TRP A 6 -0.08 -10.58 -6.93
N GLU A 7 0.84 -11.35 -6.35
CA GLU A 7 0.53 -12.71 -5.88
C GLU A 7 -0.49 -12.71 -4.73
N LEU A 8 -0.39 -11.76 -3.81
CA LEU A 8 -1.38 -11.59 -2.74
C LEU A 8 -2.76 -11.22 -3.30
N TRP A 9 -2.81 -10.30 -4.27
CA TRP A 9 -4.05 -9.90 -4.93
C TRP A 9 -4.67 -11.07 -5.70
N LYS A 10 -3.88 -11.79 -6.50
CA LYS A 10 -4.34 -12.99 -7.22
C LYS A 10 -4.91 -14.04 -6.27
N ASN A 11 -4.23 -14.33 -5.17
CA ASN A 11 -4.73 -15.28 -4.17
C ASN A 11 -6.03 -14.78 -3.53
N ARG A 12 -6.13 -13.49 -3.20
CA ARG A 12 -7.38 -12.89 -2.68
C ARG A 12 -8.53 -13.05 -3.68
N CYS A 13 -8.29 -12.80 -4.97
CA CYS A 13 -9.27 -12.97 -6.04
C CYS A 13 -9.65 -14.44 -6.24
N ALA A 14 -8.69 -15.37 -6.23
CA ALA A 14 -8.96 -16.80 -6.34
C ALA A 14 -9.83 -17.32 -5.18
N ILE A 15 -9.64 -16.80 -3.97
CA ILE A 15 -10.51 -17.11 -2.82
C ILE A 15 -11.90 -16.51 -3.03
N ARG A 16 -11.99 -15.22 -3.38
CA ARG A 16 -13.26 -14.49 -3.48
C ARG A 16 -14.15 -14.98 -4.62
N TYR A 17 -13.58 -15.30 -5.77
CA TYR A 17 -14.33 -15.59 -6.99
C TYR A 17 -14.21 -17.05 -7.46
N GLY A 18 -13.21 -17.79 -6.96
CA GLY A 18 -12.96 -19.18 -7.37
C GLY A 18 -12.99 -20.19 -6.23
N HIS A 19 -13.22 -19.75 -4.98
CA HIS A 19 -13.17 -20.57 -3.76
C HIS A 19 -11.89 -21.42 -3.60
N LYS A 20 -10.79 -20.99 -4.23
CA LYS A 20 -9.50 -21.68 -4.19
C LYS A 20 -8.54 -20.91 -3.29
N ARG A 21 -8.07 -21.56 -2.23
CA ARG A 21 -7.06 -21.01 -1.33
C ARG A 21 -5.70 -21.62 -1.62
N THR A 22 -4.73 -20.75 -1.87
CA THR A 22 -3.33 -21.16 -2.05
C THR A 22 -2.57 -21.06 -0.73
N SER A 23 -1.63 -21.99 -0.51
CA SER A 23 -0.78 -21.97 0.69
C SER A 23 0.20 -20.80 0.67
N VAL A 24 0.60 -20.31 1.85
CA VAL A 24 1.60 -19.24 1.98
C VAL A 24 2.91 -19.63 1.29
N SER A 25 3.35 -20.89 1.44
CA SER A 25 4.55 -21.41 0.79
C SER A 25 4.48 -21.30 -0.72
N ARG A 26 3.32 -21.57 -1.32
CA ARG A 26 3.13 -21.45 -2.77
C ARG A 26 3.14 -19.98 -3.23
N ILE A 27 2.50 -19.08 -2.48
CA ILE A 27 2.56 -17.63 -2.75
C ILE A 27 4.02 -17.14 -2.73
N ARG A 28 4.80 -17.54 -1.71
CA ARG A 28 6.23 -17.20 -1.62
C ARG A 28 7.02 -17.69 -2.84
N HIS A 29 6.76 -18.93 -3.26
CA HIS A 29 7.37 -19.51 -4.46
C HIS A 29 7.00 -18.72 -5.71
N ASP A 30 5.73 -18.42 -5.94
CA ASP A 30 5.26 -17.72 -7.14
C ASP A 30 5.83 -16.29 -7.22
N VAL A 31 5.95 -15.57 -6.09
CA VAL A 31 6.63 -14.27 -6.03
C VAL A 31 8.09 -14.39 -6.46
N LEU A 32 8.82 -15.33 -5.87
CA LEU A 32 10.23 -15.56 -6.19
C LEU A 32 10.41 -15.93 -7.67
N PHE A 33 9.56 -16.82 -8.17
CA PHE A 33 9.59 -17.28 -9.55
C PHE A 33 9.38 -16.13 -10.54
N HIS A 34 8.33 -15.31 -10.35
CA HIS A 34 8.05 -14.19 -11.24
C HIS A 34 9.13 -13.10 -11.17
N LEU A 35 9.66 -12.81 -9.97
CA LEU A 35 10.79 -11.90 -9.84
C LEU A 35 12.02 -12.40 -10.60
N LYS A 36 12.34 -13.70 -10.48
CA LYS A 36 13.49 -14.30 -11.17
C LYS A 36 13.34 -14.20 -12.70
N ILE A 37 12.14 -14.48 -13.22
CA ILE A 37 11.85 -14.30 -14.65
C ILE A 37 12.03 -12.85 -15.08
N PHE A 38 11.52 -11.90 -14.30
CA PHE A 38 11.60 -10.48 -14.64
C PHE A 38 13.05 -10.01 -14.72
N ILE A 39 13.88 -10.32 -13.72
CA ILE A 39 15.31 -9.95 -13.69
C ILE A 39 16.04 -10.55 -14.90
N LYS A 40 15.85 -11.86 -15.15
CA LYS A 40 16.47 -12.56 -16.29
C LYS A 40 16.09 -11.92 -17.63
N LYS A 41 14.82 -11.55 -17.81
CA LYS A 41 14.34 -10.90 -19.05
C LYS A 41 14.90 -9.49 -19.24
N ASN A 42 15.19 -8.78 -18.16
CA ASN A 42 15.77 -7.44 -18.21
C ASN A 42 17.30 -7.45 -18.27
N GLY A 43 17.95 -8.61 -18.37
CA GLY A 43 19.40 -8.73 -18.54
C GLY A 43 20.22 -8.26 -17.33
N VAL A 44 19.60 -8.12 -16.16
CA VAL A 44 20.30 -7.68 -14.95
C VAL A 44 21.10 -8.87 -14.41
N ALA A 45 22.43 -8.74 -14.38
CA ALA A 45 23.33 -9.75 -13.85
C ALA A 45 23.28 -9.74 -12.32
N VAL A 46 22.51 -10.66 -11.74
CA VAL A 46 22.44 -10.85 -10.29
C VAL A 46 22.41 -12.32 -9.95
N ASP A 47 22.99 -12.69 -8.80
CA ASP A 47 22.91 -14.05 -8.27
C ASP A 47 21.43 -14.42 -8.02
N MET A 48 20.97 -15.53 -8.60
CA MET A 48 19.56 -15.93 -8.52
C MET A 48 19.28 -16.93 -7.39
N ASN A 49 20.27 -17.23 -6.54
CA ASN A 49 20.15 -18.15 -5.41
C ASN A 49 19.50 -17.55 -4.16
N TRP A 50 18.68 -16.52 -4.34
CA TRP A 50 18.00 -15.90 -3.20
C TRP A 50 16.82 -16.71 -2.68
N THR A 51 16.65 -16.63 -1.36
CA THR A 51 15.53 -17.17 -0.60
C THR A 51 14.54 -16.06 -0.23
N TRP A 52 13.36 -16.46 0.22
CA TRP A 52 12.34 -15.55 0.74
C TRP A 52 12.86 -14.62 1.85
N HIS A 53 13.78 -15.11 2.70
CA HIS A 53 14.34 -14.35 3.81
C HIS A 53 15.17 -13.14 3.34
N GLN A 54 15.91 -13.28 2.23
CA GLN A 54 16.71 -12.18 1.68
C GLN A 54 15.83 -11.09 1.05
N LEU A 55 14.71 -11.47 0.43
CA LEU A 55 13.73 -10.52 -0.11
C LEU A 55 12.95 -9.76 0.97
N TYR A 56 12.73 -10.42 2.11
CA TYR A 56 12.04 -9.81 3.25
C TYR A 56 12.83 -8.66 3.88
N SER A 57 14.15 -8.60 3.66
CA SER A 57 15.01 -7.50 4.14
C SER A 57 14.73 -6.14 3.48
N ILE A 58 13.99 -6.10 2.36
CA ILE A 58 13.53 -4.84 1.74
C ILE A 58 12.28 -4.38 2.50
N TRP A 59 12.49 -3.94 3.74
CA TRP A 59 11.44 -3.71 4.71
C TRP A 59 10.94 -2.26 4.67
N TRP A 60 9.68 -2.04 5.05
CA TRP A 60 9.08 -0.72 5.19
C TRP A 60 9.85 0.08 6.27
N GLY A 61 10.44 1.22 5.92
CA GLY A 61 11.18 2.02 6.90
C GLY A 61 10.25 2.50 8.02
N TRP A 62 10.46 2.00 9.24
CA TRP A 62 9.74 2.47 10.43
C TRP A 62 9.91 3.98 10.57
N PRO A 63 8.88 4.72 10.99
CA PRO A 63 9.04 6.14 11.30
C PRO A 63 9.96 6.32 12.51
N PRO A 64 10.64 7.47 12.63
CA PRO A 64 11.44 7.80 13.81
C PRO A 64 10.61 7.80 15.11
N ASP A 65 11.30 7.74 16.24
CA ASP A 65 10.65 7.82 17.55
C ASP A 65 9.81 9.09 17.70
N GLY A 66 8.59 8.93 18.22
CA GLY A 66 7.62 10.01 18.35
C GLY A 66 6.89 10.38 17.06
N TRP A 67 7.16 9.71 15.93
CA TRP A 67 6.46 9.92 14.66
C TRP A 67 5.50 8.78 14.32
N ILE A 68 4.47 9.12 13.58
CA ILE A 68 3.49 8.17 13.04
C ILE A 68 3.51 8.26 11.53
N LYS A 69 3.44 7.11 10.86
CA LYS A 69 3.41 7.04 9.40
C LYS A 69 2.00 6.77 8.91
N ILE A 70 1.55 7.58 7.96
CA ILE A 70 0.22 7.55 7.36
C ILE A 70 0.40 7.22 5.88
N ASN A 71 -0.29 6.19 5.40
CA ASN A 71 -0.41 5.90 3.98
C ASN A 71 -1.87 6.10 3.56
N THR A 72 -2.14 6.95 2.58
CA THR A 72 -3.50 7.19 2.07
C THR A 72 -3.59 6.93 0.57
N ASP A 73 -4.79 6.61 0.10
CA ASP A 73 -5.11 6.36 -1.31
C ASP A 73 -6.56 6.81 -1.59
N GLY A 74 -6.76 7.44 -2.74
CA GLY A 74 -8.04 7.94 -3.22
C GLY A 74 -8.41 7.36 -4.58
N SER A 75 -9.56 6.70 -4.65
CA SER A 75 -10.10 6.12 -5.88
C SER A 75 -11.32 6.91 -6.38
N SER A 76 -11.40 7.11 -7.70
CA SER A 76 -12.55 7.76 -8.34
C SER A 76 -12.97 7.00 -9.59
N ASN A 77 -14.28 6.77 -9.74
CA ASN A 77 -14.88 6.20 -10.93
C ASN A 77 -15.84 7.23 -11.55
N ARG A 78 -15.38 7.89 -12.62
CA ARG A 78 -16.15 8.93 -13.32
C ARG A 78 -17.43 8.41 -13.97
N THR A 79 -17.45 7.17 -14.44
CA THR A 79 -18.61 6.55 -15.09
C THR A 79 -19.72 6.26 -14.08
N MET A 80 -19.36 5.66 -12.94
CA MET A 80 -20.31 5.34 -11.89
C MET A 80 -20.61 6.54 -10.97
N LYS A 81 -19.89 7.66 -11.14
CA LYS A 81 -19.92 8.82 -10.25
C LYS A 81 -19.74 8.40 -8.78
N THR A 82 -18.73 7.58 -8.53
CA THR A 82 -18.41 7.11 -7.18
C THR A 82 -16.96 7.42 -6.83
N THR A 83 -16.73 7.62 -5.54
CA THR A 83 -15.40 7.89 -5.00
C THR A 83 -15.21 7.10 -3.70
N GLY A 84 -14.05 6.49 -3.55
CA GLY A 84 -13.63 5.83 -2.32
C GLY A 84 -12.32 6.41 -1.82
N ILE A 85 -12.20 6.59 -0.51
CA ILE A 85 -10.94 6.95 0.14
C ILE A 85 -10.53 5.84 1.10
N GLY A 86 -9.22 5.69 1.30
CA GLY A 86 -8.68 4.74 2.25
C GLY A 86 -7.36 5.19 2.83
N GLY A 87 -6.98 4.57 3.93
CA GLY A 87 -5.67 4.80 4.51
C GLY A 87 -5.39 3.94 5.72
N VAL A 88 -4.10 3.87 6.06
CA VAL A 88 -3.57 3.11 7.18
C VAL A 88 -2.59 3.99 7.96
N VAL A 89 -2.77 4.05 9.27
CA VAL A 89 -1.92 4.77 10.21
C VAL A 89 -1.15 3.77 11.06
N ARG A 90 0.16 3.94 11.13
CA ARG A 90 1.08 3.03 11.81
C ARG A 90 2.02 3.76 12.75
N ASN A 91 2.26 3.19 13.93
CA ASN A 91 3.23 3.72 14.88
C ASN A 91 4.68 3.33 14.50
N ARG A 92 5.66 3.64 15.36
CA ARG A 92 7.07 3.27 15.17
C ARG A 92 7.35 1.77 15.16
N ASN A 93 6.52 0.99 15.86
CA ASN A 93 6.57 -0.48 15.83
C ASN A 93 5.76 -1.02 14.64
N GLY A 94 5.28 -0.12 13.76
CA GLY A 94 4.42 -0.28 12.60
C GLY A 94 3.21 -1.16 12.83
N GLU A 95 2.78 -1.19 14.09
CA GLU A 95 1.48 -1.63 14.49
C GLU A 95 0.48 -0.64 13.88
N ARG A 96 -0.55 -1.20 13.26
CA ARG A 96 -1.66 -0.41 12.75
C ARG A 96 -2.49 0.09 13.92
N ILE A 97 -2.42 1.39 14.17
CA ILE A 97 -3.23 2.07 15.20
C ILE A 97 -4.57 2.56 14.64
N MET A 98 -4.66 2.76 13.33
CA MET A 98 -5.92 3.10 12.65
C MET A 98 -5.88 2.64 11.19
N ALA A 99 -7.04 2.27 10.64
CA ALA A 99 -7.25 2.17 9.21
C ALA A 99 -8.68 2.56 8.86
N PHE A 100 -8.88 3.07 7.65
CA PHE A 100 -10.20 3.45 7.17
C PHE A 100 -10.38 3.09 5.70
N SER A 101 -11.65 2.91 5.34
CA SER A 101 -12.14 2.83 3.97
C SER A 101 -13.54 3.42 3.95
N LYS A 102 -13.78 4.43 3.12
CA LYS A 102 -15.04 5.18 3.09
C LYS A 102 -15.43 5.50 1.65
N ALA A 103 -16.72 5.36 1.35
CA ALA A 103 -17.29 5.93 0.14
C ALA A 103 -17.64 7.40 0.38
N LEU A 104 -17.37 8.25 -0.61
CA LEU A 104 -17.73 9.66 -0.62
C LEU A 104 -18.63 9.98 -1.82
N GLN A 105 -19.22 11.16 -1.79
CA GLN A 105 -19.79 11.75 -3.00
C GLN A 105 -18.70 11.91 -4.07
N PHE A 106 -19.11 11.80 -5.33
CA PHE A 106 -18.20 11.86 -6.47
C PHE A 106 -17.26 13.08 -6.42
N CYS A 107 -15.98 12.81 -6.53
CA CYS A 107 -14.94 13.79 -6.81
C CYS A 107 -13.87 13.16 -7.72
N ILE A 108 -13.06 13.99 -8.38
CA ILE A 108 -12.01 13.52 -9.29
C ILE A 108 -10.84 12.88 -8.52
N ASN A 109 -9.99 12.12 -9.21
CA ASN A 109 -8.84 11.40 -8.64
C ASN A 109 -8.00 12.24 -7.65
N ASN A 110 -7.60 13.44 -8.05
CA ASN A 110 -6.75 14.28 -7.21
C ASN A 110 -7.50 14.81 -5.98
N GLN A 111 -8.81 15.03 -6.10
CA GLN A 111 -9.64 15.40 -4.96
C GLN A 111 -9.81 14.22 -4.02
N SER A 112 -10.00 12.98 -4.52
CA SER A 112 -10.10 11.80 -3.65
C SER A 112 -8.83 11.57 -2.83
N GLU A 113 -7.67 11.79 -3.43
CA GLU A 113 -6.37 11.73 -2.75
C GLU A 113 -6.28 12.74 -1.60
N VAL A 114 -6.61 14.01 -1.88
CA VAL A 114 -6.61 15.08 -0.86
C VAL A 114 -7.63 14.77 0.24
N GLN A 115 -8.80 14.24 -0.09
CA GLN A 115 -9.81 13.85 0.89
C GLN A 115 -9.33 12.69 1.78
N ALA A 116 -8.61 11.72 1.21
CA ALA A 116 -8.02 10.63 1.99
C ALA A 116 -6.97 11.16 2.98
N ALA A 117 -6.06 12.02 2.52
CA ALA A 117 -5.07 12.68 3.36
C ALA A 117 -5.72 13.52 4.48
N LEU A 118 -6.69 14.37 4.12
CA LEU A 118 -7.41 15.21 5.07
C LEU A 118 -8.10 14.37 6.15
N HIS A 119 -8.74 13.26 5.77
CA HIS A 119 -9.40 12.37 6.72
C HIS A 119 -8.43 11.79 7.75
N ALA A 120 -7.27 11.32 7.29
CA ALA A 120 -6.25 10.77 8.17
C ALA A 120 -5.64 11.84 9.10
N LEU A 121 -5.34 13.02 8.57
CA LEU A 121 -4.77 14.13 9.33
C LEU A 121 -5.74 14.69 10.38
N GLN A 122 -7.04 14.78 10.06
CA GLN A 122 -8.07 15.15 11.03
C GLN A 122 -8.14 14.15 12.18
N TRP A 123 -8.07 12.85 11.88
CA TRP A 123 -8.01 11.82 12.91
C TRP A 123 -6.77 11.99 13.80
N CYS A 124 -5.59 12.21 13.21
CA CYS A 124 -4.36 12.46 13.98
C CYS A 124 -4.50 13.70 14.89
N LYS A 125 -5.01 14.81 14.34
CA LYS A 125 -5.25 16.05 15.11
C LYS A 125 -6.18 15.80 16.30
N ASN A 126 -7.28 15.09 16.08
CA ASN A 126 -8.25 14.78 17.14
C ASN A 126 -7.71 13.83 18.22
N ASN A 127 -6.62 13.12 17.94
CA ASN A 127 -5.93 12.23 18.88
C ASN A 127 -4.63 12.85 19.42
N ASN A 128 -4.43 14.17 19.29
CA ASN A 128 -3.23 14.89 19.73
C ASN A 128 -1.91 14.32 19.14
N ILE A 129 -1.98 13.80 17.91
CA ILE A 129 -0.81 13.34 17.16
C ILE A 129 -0.36 14.47 16.25
N HIS A 130 0.84 14.99 16.51
CA HIS A 130 1.39 16.14 15.78
C HIS A 130 2.51 15.76 14.81
N ASN A 131 3.31 14.75 15.15
CA ASN A 131 4.44 14.30 14.35
C ASN A 131 4.01 13.19 13.39
N VAL A 132 3.76 13.54 12.14
CA VAL A 132 3.24 12.62 11.12
C VAL A 132 4.07 12.63 9.85
N ILE A 133 4.30 11.46 9.28
CA ILE A 133 4.85 11.27 7.93
C ILE A 133 3.69 10.80 7.07
N LEU A 134 3.19 11.68 6.19
CA LEU A 134 2.16 11.35 5.22
C LEU A 134 2.80 10.89 3.90
N GLU A 135 2.49 9.66 3.50
CA GLU A 135 2.91 9.04 2.24
C GLU A 135 1.67 8.86 1.35
N MET A 136 1.76 9.35 0.12
CA MET A 136 0.72 9.27 -0.91
C MET A 136 1.35 8.83 -2.23
N ASP A 137 0.59 8.18 -3.11
CA ASP A 137 1.07 7.76 -4.44
C ASP A 137 0.82 8.83 -5.53
N SER A 138 0.06 9.89 -5.21
CA SER A 138 -0.12 11.05 -6.08
C SER A 138 0.96 12.11 -5.88
N LEU A 139 2.01 12.04 -6.71
CA LEU A 139 3.09 13.03 -6.75
C LEU A 139 2.56 14.47 -6.90
N MET A 140 1.50 14.66 -7.70
CA MET A 140 0.91 15.97 -7.91
C MET A 140 0.33 16.54 -6.61
N VAL A 141 -0.40 15.73 -5.84
CA VAL A 141 -0.97 16.17 -4.55
C VAL A 141 0.13 16.41 -3.53
N VAL A 142 1.15 15.54 -3.48
CA VAL A 142 2.32 15.74 -2.61
C VAL A 142 2.99 17.09 -2.90
N ASN A 143 3.14 17.46 -4.16
CA ASN A 143 3.77 18.73 -4.55
C ASN A 143 2.91 19.97 -4.26
N ILE A 144 1.59 19.82 -4.13
CA ILE A 144 0.70 20.92 -3.76
C ILE A 144 0.72 21.18 -2.25
N ILE A 145 0.92 20.13 -1.45
CA ILE A 145 0.87 20.19 0.02
C ILE A 145 2.23 20.59 0.62
N LYS A 146 3.34 20.25 -0.05
CA LYS A 146 4.70 20.63 0.35
C LYS A 146 4.96 22.13 0.20
#